data_AF-Q2Y597-F1
#
_entry.id   AF-Q2Y597-F1
#
_cell.length_a   1.000
_cell.length_b   1.000
_cell.length_c   1.000
_cell.angle_alpha   90.00
_cell.angle_beta   90.00
_cell.angle_gamma   90.00
#
_symmetry.space_group_name_H-M   'P 1'
#
loop_
_entity.id
_entity.type
_entity.pdbx_description
1 polymer ?
#
loop_
_entity_poly.entity_id
_entity_poly.type
_entity_poly.pdbx_seq_one_letter_code
_entity_poly.pdbx_strand_id
1 'polypeptide(L)'
;MQDVRKTIKPVEWVGSSFRDFRAFPDAVKDEMGYALHQAQIGGKSLSAKPLQGFGGAGVLEIVTNEMGDTFRAVYTVKFATAIYVLHAFQKKSKSGIKTPAEDMKLIEQRFKAAEADYRLQLEKGKIS
;
A
#
# COMPACT_ATOMS: atom_id res chain seq x y z
N MET A 1 9.84 -5.02 -31.91
CA MET A 1 8.89 -5.14 -30.80
C MET A 1 9.71 -5.52 -29.57
N GLN A 2 10.04 -4.55 -28.70
CA GLN A 2 10.87 -4.82 -27.54
C GLN A 2 10.03 -5.60 -26.52
N ASP A 3 10.48 -6.82 -26.17
CA ASP A 3 9.99 -7.58 -25.03
C ASP A 3 10.44 -6.87 -23.74
N VAL A 4 9.77 -5.78 -23.37
CA VAL A 4 9.86 -5.25 -22.02
C VAL A 4 9.03 -6.17 -21.16
N ARG A 5 9.61 -7.28 -20.70
CA ARG A 5 9.09 -7.96 -19.52
C ARG A 5 9.08 -6.94 -18.41
N LYS A 6 7.95 -6.28 -18.21
CA LYS A 6 7.71 -5.39 -17.09
C LYS A 6 7.79 -6.30 -15.87
N THR A 7 8.98 -6.38 -15.26
CA THR A 7 9.20 -7.19 -14.07
C THR A 7 8.21 -6.72 -13.03
N ILE A 8 7.39 -7.65 -12.53
CA ILE A 8 6.39 -7.37 -11.49
C ILE A 8 7.13 -6.71 -10.33
N LYS A 9 6.73 -5.48 -9.97
CA LYS A 9 7.38 -4.78 -8.84
C LYS A 9 7.18 -5.60 -7.57
N PRO A 10 8.19 -5.85 -6.73
CA PRO A 10 7.99 -6.47 -5.44
C PRO A 10 7.05 -5.63 -4.55
N VAL A 11 6.39 -6.30 -3.60
CA VAL A 11 5.67 -5.64 -2.50
C VAL A 11 6.57 -5.63 -1.28
N GLU A 12 6.87 -4.45 -0.79
CA GLU A 12 7.63 -4.24 0.44
C GLU A 12 6.70 -3.81 1.56
N TRP A 13 6.81 -4.48 2.71
CA TRP A 13 5.93 -4.23 3.86
C TRP A 13 6.65 -3.42 4.92
N VAL A 14 6.12 -2.25 5.25
CA VAL A 14 6.77 -1.35 6.22
C VAL A 14 6.25 -1.59 7.63
N GLY A 15 7.18 -1.88 8.55
CA GLY A 15 6.86 -2.07 9.96
C GLY A 15 5.93 -3.26 10.18
N SER A 16 4.81 -3.05 10.86
CA SER A 16 3.87 -4.14 11.16
C SER A 16 2.86 -4.45 10.07
N SER A 17 2.86 -3.71 8.95
CA SER A 17 1.78 -3.77 7.96
C SER A 17 1.53 -5.18 7.43
N PHE A 18 2.56 -6.00 7.26
CA PHE A 18 2.39 -7.41 6.83
C PHE A 18 1.65 -8.25 7.88
N ARG A 19 2.07 -8.16 9.14
CA ARG A 19 1.44 -8.90 10.24
C ARG A 19 -0.03 -8.50 10.39
N ASP A 20 -0.31 -7.20 10.32
CA ASP A 20 -1.65 -6.67 10.47
C ASP A 20 -2.54 -7.08 9.27
N PHE A 21 -1.99 -7.06 8.05
CA PHE A 21 -2.67 -7.57 6.85
C PHE A 21 -2.96 -9.08 6.92
N ARG A 22 -2.00 -9.88 7.41
CA ARG A 22 -2.16 -11.33 7.55
C ARG A 22 -3.25 -11.72 8.54
N ALA A 23 -3.59 -10.85 9.48
CA ALA A 23 -4.66 -11.04 10.45
C ALA A 23 -6.07 -10.77 9.86
N PHE A 24 -6.17 -10.26 8.63
CA PHE A 24 -7.46 -10.05 7.98
C PHE A 24 -8.13 -11.38 7.60
N PRO A 25 -9.48 -11.38 7.45
CA PRO A 25 -10.21 -12.49 6.85
C PRO A 25 -9.67 -12.87 5.47
N ASP A 26 -9.81 -14.14 5.08
CA ASP A 26 -9.28 -14.63 3.80
C ASP A 26 -9.86 -13.89 2.59
N ALA A 27 -11.18 -13.65 2.57
CA ALA A 27 -11.83 -12.87 1.51
C ALA A 27 -11.25 -11.46 1.35
N VAL A 28 -10.91 -10.79 2.46
CA VAL A 28 -10.30 -9.46 2.45
C VAL A 28 -8.88 -9.53 1.89
N LYS A 29 -8.10 -10.54 2.30
CA LYS A 29 -6.72 -10.73 1.80
C LYS A 29 -6.70 -11.02 0.31
N ASP A 30 -7.66 -11.79 -0.21
CA ASP A 30 -7.76 -12.10 -1.63
C ASP A 30 -8.06 -10.85 -2.46
N GLU A 31 -9.06 -10.06 -2.06
CA GLU A 31 -9.44 -8.84 -2.78
C GLU A 31 -8.30 -7.79 -2.75
N MET A 32 -7.74 -7.54 -1.56
CA MET A 32 -6.65 -6.57 -1.41
C MET A 32 -5.35 -7.06 -2.06
N GLY A 33 -5.08 -8.36 -1.99
CA GLY A 33 -3.94 -8.99 -2.65
C GLY A 33 -4.02 -8.83 -4.17
N TYR A 34 -5.20 -9.04 -4.75
CA TYR A 34 -5.44 -8.76 -6.16
C TYR A 34 -5.19 -7.28 -6.50
N ALA A 35 -5.68 -6.35 -5.67
CA ALA A 35 -5.46 -4.93 -5.88
C ALA A 35 -3.97 -4.52 -5.78
N LEU A 36 -3.21 -5.13 -4.86
CA LEU A 36 -1.76 -4.96 -4.78
C LEU A 36 -1.07 -5.53 -6.03
N HIS A 37 -1.46 -6.72 -6.49
CA HIS A 37 -0.93 -7.30 -7.72
C HIS A 37 -1.16 -6.40 -8.94
N GLN A 38 -2.35 -5.79 -9.07
CA GLN A 38 -2.61 -4.79 -10.11
C GLN A 38 -1.64 -3.61 -10.01
N ALA A 39 -1.33 -3.13 -8.80
CA ALA A 39 -0.34 -2.07 -8.62
C ALA A 39 1.09 -2.53 -9.00
N GLN A 40 1.47 -3.77 -8.69
CA GLN A 40 2.80 -4.32 -9.02
C GLN A 40 3.07 -4.35 -10.53
N ILE A 41 2.04 -4.60 -11.35
CA ILE A 41 2.13 -4.58 -12.83
C ILE A 41 1.94 -3.17 -13.42
N GLY A 42 1.78 -2.16 -12.58
CA GLY A 42 1.57 -0.76 -12.95
C GLY A 42 0.15 -0.43 -13.39
N GLY A 43 -0.81 -1.29 -13.08
CA GLY A 43 -2.24 -1.00 -13.16
C GLY A 43 -2.75 -0.35 -11.87
N LYS A 44 -4.07 -0.17 -11.78
CA LYS A 44 -4.76 0.34 -10.61
C LYS A 44 -6.10 -0.37 -10.45
N SER A 45 -6.34 -0.96 -9.28
CA SER A 45 -7.63 -1.57 -8.96
C SER A 45 -8.72 -0.52 -8.81
N LEU A 46 -9.97 -0.89 -9.12
CA LEU A 46 -11.15 -0.06 -8.85
C LEU A 46 -11.36 0.18 -7.34
N SER A 47 -10.91 -0.76 -6.50
CA SER A 47 -10.96 -0.63 -5.03
C SER A 47 -9.87 0.29 -4.47
N ALA A 48 -8.92 0.75 -5.30
CA ALA A 48 -7.84 1.64 -4.89
C ALA A 48 -8.14 3.11 -5.24
N LYS A 49 -8.05 3.99 -4.25
CA LYS A 49 -8.26 5.44 -4.42
C LYS A 49 -7.16 6.24 -3.71
N PRO A 50 -6.90 7.50 -4.11
CA PRO A 50 -5.96 8.35 -3.39
C PRO A 50 -6.36 8.47 -1.91
N LEU A 51 -5.38 8.35 -1.01
CA LEU A 51 -5.60 8.55 0.42
C LEU A 51 -5.89 10.05 0.67
N GLN A 52 -7.12 10.36 1.09
CA GLN A 52 -7.53 11.73 1.36
C GLN A 52 -6.77 12.30 2.57
N GLY A 53 -6.35 13.56 2.46
CA GLY A 53 -5.63 14.26 3.54
C GLY A 53 -4.14 13.95 3.62
N PHE A 54 -3.62 13.02 2.82
CA PHE A 54 -2.18 12.84 2.64
C PHE A 54 -1.72 13.80 1.54
N GLY A 55 -0.74 14.66 1.82
CA GLY A 55 -0.34 15.83 1.02
C GLY A 55 0.25 15.56 -0.39
N GLY A 56 -0.25 14.56 -1.12
CA GLY A 56 0.07 14.30 -2.52
C GLY A 56 -0.55 12.99 -3.05
N ALA A 57 -0.78 12.90 -4.35
CA ALA A 57 -1.51 11.80 -5.02
C ALA A 57 -0.77 10.45 -5.09
N GLY A 58 0.38 10.32 -4.42
CA GLY A 58 1.23 9.14 -4.52
C GLY A 58 0.98 8.05 -3.48
N VAL A 59 0.06 8.29 -2.54
CA VAL A 59 -0.38 7.31 -1.55
C VAL A 59 -1.83 6.96 -1.84
N LEU A 60 -2.11 5.68 -1.94
CA LEU A 60 -3.42 5.12 -2.23
C LEU A 60 -3.88 4.26 -1.07
N GLU A 61 -5.18 4.13 -0.92
CA GLU A 61 -5.83 3.17 -0.03
C GLU A 61 -6.70 2.21 -0.85
N ILE A 62 -6.60 0.93 -0.53
CA ILE A 62 -7.56 -0.11 -0.92
C ILE A 62 -8.59 -0.19 0.20
N VAL A 63 -9.88 -0.20 -0.16
CA VAL A 63 -10.98 -0.33 0.80
C VAL A 63 -11.82 -1.54 0.45
N THR A 64 -11.96 -2.47 1.39
CA THR A 64 -12.76 -3.69 1.23
C THR A 64 -13.67 -3.83 2.45
N ASN A 65 -14.91 -4.28 2.24
CA ASN A 65 -15.85 -4.55 3.32
C ASN A 65 -16.10 -6.05 3.43
N GLU A 66 -16.13 -6.57 4.65
CA GLU A 66 -16.42 -7.97 4.93
C GLU A 66 -17.27 -8.07 6.20
N MET A 67 -18.41 -8.78 6.13
CA MET A 67 -19.36 -8.95 7.25
C MET A 67 -19.72 -7.66 8.00
N GLY A 68 -19.79 -6.53 7.29
CA GLY A 68 -20.13 -5.23 7.84
C GLY A 68 -18.97 -4.50 8.52
N ASP A 69 -17.75 -5.02 8.47
CA ASP A 69 -16.52 -4.34 8.85
C ASP A 69 -15.78 -3.82 7.62
N THR A 70 -15.08 -2.69 7.77
CA THR A 70 -14.31 -2.07 6.70
C THR A 70 -12.83 -2.22 6.97
N PHE A 71 -12.11 -2.78 6.02
CA PHE A 71 -10.66 -2.98 6.05
C PHE A 71 -9.99 -2.03 5.08
N ARG A 72 -8.81 -1.54 5.44
CA ARG A 72 -8.00 -0.66 4.59
C ARG A 72 -6.56 -1.12 4.53
N ALA A 73 -6.00 -1.10 3.33
CA ALA A 73 -4.56 -1.23 3.10
C ALA A 73 -4.06 0.03 2.37
N VAL A 74 -3.08 0.71 2.97
CA VAL A 74 -2.49 1.94 2.46
C VAL A 74 -1.14 1.64 1.87
N TYR A 75 -0.90 2.06 0.63
CA TYR A 75 0.32 1.78 -0.10
C TYR A 75 0.77 2.97 -0.95
N THR A 76 2.03 2.98 -1.37
CA THR A 76 2.57 3.99 -2.29
C THR A 76 3.16 3.38 -3.54
N VAL A 77 2.96 4.07 -4.67
CA VAL A 77 3.53 3.75 -5.99
C VAL A 77 4.60 4.75 -6.41
N LYS A 78 4.95 5.72 -5.55
CA LYS A 78 5.94 6.79 -5.86
C LYS A 78 7.33 6.25 -6.12
N PHE A 79 7.66 5.10 -5.55
CA PHE A 79 8.98 4.51 -5.62
C PHE A 79 9.04 3.53 -6.79
N ALA A 80 9.98 3.74 -7.70
CA ALA A 80 10.01 3.03 -8.97
C ALA A 80 10.31 1.53 -8.80
N THR A 81 11.07 1.17 -7.76
CA THR A 81 11.57 -0.20 -7.54
C THR A 81 10.55 -1.13 -6.90
N ALA A 82 9.61 -0.64 -6.09
CA ALA A 82 8.69 -1.48 -5.33
C ALA A 82 7.35 -0.80 -5.02
N ILE A 83 6.35 -1.61 -4.66
CA ILE A 83 5.10 -1.15 -4.05
C ILE A 83 5.23 -1.27 -2.53
N TYR A 84 5.21 -0.14 -1.81
CA TYR A 84 5.35 -0.18 -0.35
C TYR A 84 3.98 -0.15 0.32
N VAL A 85 3.65 -1.18 1.09
CA VAL A 85 2.47 -1.21 1.95
C VAL A 85 2.83 -0.59 3.30
N LEU A 86 2.27 0.59 3.54
CA LEU A 86 2.55 1.43 4.69
C LEU A 86 1.69 1.04 5.90
N HIS A 87 0.43 0.67 5.68
CA HIS A 87 -0.45 0.33 6.79
C HIS A 87 -1.57 -0.60 6.36
N ALA A 88 -2.01 -1.46 7.26
CA ALA A 88 -3.16 -2.33 7.07
C ALA A 88 -3.94 -2.36 8.38
N PHE A 89 -5.21 -1.96 8.35
CA PHE A 89 -6.04 -1.91 9.55
C PHE A 89 -7.53 -2.16 9.25
N GLN A 90 -8.23 -2.69 10.24
CA GLN A 90 -9.69 -2.67 10.29
C GLN A 90 -10.15 -1.35 10.88
N LYS A 91 -11.05 -0.65 10.19
CA LYS A 91 -11.66 0.57 10.72
C LYS A 91 -12.64 0.20 11.85
N LYS A 92 -12.41 0.75 13.05
CA LYS A 92 -13.23 0.46 14.23
C LYS A 92 -14.64 1.08 14.20
N SER A 93 -14.83 2.18 13.48
CA SER A 93 -16.14 2.82 13.31
C SER A 93 -16.68 2.58 11.90
N LYS A 94 -17.98 2.30 11.77
CA LYS A 94 -18.67 2.19 10.47
C LYS A 94 -19.05 3.56 9.89
N SER A 95 -19.11 4.61 10.72
CA SER A 95 -19.36 5.99 10.30
C SER A 95 -18.04 6.76 10.19
N GLY A 96 -17.79 7.41 9.06
CA GLY A 96 -16.59 8.24 8.83
C GLY A 96 -15.80 7.83 7.58
N ILE A 97 -15.59 8.80 6.69
CA ILE A 97 -14.84 8.58 5.43
C ILE A 97 -13.34 8.71 5.68
N LYS A 98 -12.96 9.58 6.62
CA LYS A 98 -11.56 9.95 6.91
C LYS A 98 -10.82 8.87 7.69
N THR A 99 -9.54 8.73 7.37
CA THR A 99 -8.57 7.95 8.16
C THR A 99 -8.30 8.68 9.48
N PRO A 100 -8.31 7.98 10.63
CA PRO A 100 -8.00 8.59 11.94
C PRO A 100 -6.62 9.28 11.96
N ALA A 101 -6.48 10.31 12.79
CA ALA A 101 -5.24 11.11 12.85
C ALA A 101 -4.01 10.26 13.28
N GLU A 102 -4.21 9.29 14.16
CA GLU A 102 -3.14 8.38 14.60
C GLU A 102 -2.66 7.48 13.46
N ASP A 103 -3.59 6.92 12.68
CA ASP A 103 -3.27 6.14 11.49
C ASP A 103 -2.55 7.01 10.44
N MET A 104 -2.99 8.26 10.23
CA MET A 104 -2.32 9.19 9.33
C MET A 104 -0.87 9.47 9.75
N LYS A 105 -0.63 9.73 11.04
CA LYS A 105 0.72 9.93 11.58
C LYS A 105 1.61 8.70 11.38
N LEU A 106 1.05 7.50 11.59
CA LEU A 106 1.78 6.25 11.37
C LEU A 106 2.12 6.05 9.88
N ILE A 107 1.19 6.35 8.98
CA ILE A 107 1.40 6.30 7.53
C ILE A 107 2.52 7.26 7.12
N GLU A 108 2.54 8.49 7.64
CA GLU A 108 3.61 9.46 7.36
C GLU A 108 4.98 8.98 7.83
N GLN A 109 5.07 8.44 9.04
CA GLN A 109 6.31 7.88 9.57
C GLN A 109 6.82 6.73 8.68
N ARG A 110 5.93 5.81 8.30
CA ARG A 110 6.28 4.65 7.47
C ARG A 110 6.58 5.05 6.02
N PHE A 111 5.96 6.11 5.51
CA PHE A 111 6.29 6.67 4.20
C PHE A 111 7.74 7.17 4.16
N LYS A 112 8.20 7.87 5.21
CA LYS A 112 9.61 8.29 5.33
C LYS A 112 10.58 7.11 5.40
N ALA A 113 10.19 6.03 6.08
CA ALA A 113 10.99 4.80 6.10
C ALA A 113 11.08 4.14 4.72
N ALA A 114 9.97 4.08 3.97
CA ALA A 114 9.96 3.59 2.59
C ALA A 114 10.82 4.47 1.66
N GLU A 115 10.80 5.80 1.84
CA GLU A 115 11.67 6.72 1.08
C GLU A 115 13.16 6.46 1.36
N ALA A 116 13.52 6.23 2.63
CA ALA A 116 14.89 5.89 3.00
C ALA A 116 15.35 4.56 2.38
N ASP A 117 14.51 3.53 2.46
CA ASP A 117 14.80 2.24 1.82
C ASP A 117 14.94 2.36 0.30
N TYR A 118 14.02 3.08 -0.36
CA TYR A 118 14.08 3.35 -1.80
C TYR A 118 15.41 4.02 -2.21
N ARG A 119 15.88 5.01 -1.44
CA ARG A 119 17.18 5.65 -1.71
C ARG A 119 18.34 4.66 -1.62
N LEU A 120 18.35 3.79 -0.61
CA LEU A 120 19.38 2.74 -0.47
C LEU A 120 19.32 1.74 -1.62
N GLN A 121 18.13 1.37 -2.10
CA GLN A 121 18.00 0.50 -3.27
C GLN A 121 18.57 1.16 -4.54
N LEU A 122 18.32 2.45 -4.75
CA LEU A 122 18.90 3.19 -5.88
C LEU A 122 20.42 3.27 -5.82
N GLU A 123 21.01 3.37 -4.63
CA GLU A 123 22.47 3.35 -4.46
C GLU A 123 23.07 1.99 -4.79
N LYS A 124 22.46 0.90 -4.31
CA LYS A 124 22.88 -0.47 -4.62
C LYS A 124 22.80 -0.78 -6.11
N GLY A 125 21.72 -0.36 -6.78
CA GLY A 125 21.53 -0.55 -8.22
C GLY A 125 22.46 0.28 -9.12
N LYS A 126 23.17 1.28 -8.58
CA LYS A 126 24.23 2.01 -9.31
C LYS A 126 25.59 1.29 -9.23
N ILE A 127 25.74 0.37 -8.28
CA ILE A 127 27.00 -0.34 -7.98
C ILE A 127 26.98 -1.76 -8.58
N SER A 128 25.79 -2.31 -8.86
CA SER A 128 25.57 -3.57 -9.58
C SER A 128 25.59 -3.40 -11.10
#